data_AF-A0A165G8R6-F1
#
_entry.id   AF-A0A165G8R6-F1
#
_cell.length_a   1.000
_cell.length_b   1.000
_cell.length_c   1.000
_cell.angle_alpha   90.00
_cell.angle_beta   90.00
_cell.angle_gamma   90.00
#
_symmetry.space_group_name_H-M   'P 1'
#
loop_
_entity.id
_entity.type
_entity.pdbx_description
1 polymer ?
#
loop_
_entity_poly.entity_id
_entity_poly.type
_entity_poly.pdbx_seq_one_letter_code
_entity_poly.pdbx_strand_id
1 'polypeptide(L)'
;MHTALGHEIHQQIRQQLGGIAKEIDEQTTSHDRFRTREEYERCWTELLSSNSPSQLPSYTYMTFPWPTTDRGKAITTEAIRKFLVPASKADIRRELKRWHPDKFAARMDSVVEVERGKIRKGAEIVVRCLNELLCSAS
;
A
#
# COMPACT_ATOMS: atom_id res chain seq x y z
N MET A 1 -53.11 4.68 -23.95
CA MET A 1 -51.97 3.99 -24.61
C MET A 1 -50.64 4.57 -24.10
N HIS A 2 -50.32 4.48 -22.79
CA HIS A 2 -49.19 5.21 -22.18
C HIS A 2 -48.24 4.34 -21.32
N THR A 3 -48.13 3.04 -21.59
CA THR A 3 -47.27 2.13 -20.80
C THR A 3 -46.06 1.59 -21.56
N ALA A 4 -45.91 1.92 -22.86
CA ALA A 4 -44.81 1.42 -23.67
C ALA A 4 -43.52 2.26 -23.50
N LEU A 5 -43.62 3.59 -23.42
CA LEU A 5 -42.44 4.47 -23.34
C LEU A 5 -41.65 4.32 -22.02
N GLY A 6 -42.33 4.05 -20.90
CA GLY A 6 -41.65 3.91 -19.61
C GLY A 6 -40.78 2.66 -19.50
N HIS A 7 -41.16 1.58 -20.20
CA HIS A 7 -40.44 0.31 -20.16
C HIS A 7 -39.13 0.38 -20.97
N GLU A 8 -39.14 1.10 -22.10
CA GLU A 8 -37.98 1.33 -22.95
C GLU A 8 -36.90 2.16 -22.23
N ILE A 9 -37.32 3.21 -21.50
CA ILE A 9 -36.40 4.06 -20.73
C ILE A 9 -35.71 3.24 -19.62
N HIS A 10 -36.45 2.39 -18.91
CA HIS A 10 -35.84 1.52 -17.88
C HIS A 10 -34.88 0.47 -18.47
N GLN A 11 -35.18 -0.10 -19.65
CA GLN A 11 -34.26 -1.03 -20.31
C GLN A 11 -33.00 -0.34 -20.85
N GLN A 12 -33.11 0.90 -21.33
CA GLN A 12 -31.98 1.70 -21.80
C GLN A 12 -31.02 2.03 -20.64
N ILE A 13 -31.55 2.46 -19.50
CA ILE A 13 -30.75 2.79 -18.30
C ILE A 13 -30.04 1.56 -17.75
N ARG A 14 -30.70 0.39 -17.74
CA ARG A 14 -30.12 -0.87 -17.27
C ARG A 14 -28.93 -1.32 -18.13
N GLN A 15 -28.99 -1.11 -19.45
CA GLN A 15 -27.90 -1.48 -20.36
C GLN A 15 -26.68 -0.56 -20.22
N GLN A 16 -26.87 0.75 -19.99
CA GLN A 16 -25.74 1.66 -19.78
C GLN A 16 -25.04 1.46 -18.43
N LEU A 17 -25.79 1.16 -17.36
CA LEU A 17 -25.17 0.92 -16.04
C LEU A 17 -24.35 -0.38 -15.97
N GLY A 18 -24.69 -1.38 -16.79
CA GLY A 18 -23.93 -2.64 -16.86
C GLY A 18 -22.53 -2.51 -17.50
N GLY A 19 -22.33 -1.54 -18.40
CA GLY A 19 -21.04 -1.28 -19.03
C GLY A 19 -20.05 -0.57 -18.09
N ILE A 20 -20.54 0.39 -17.32
CA ILE A 20 -19.70 1.22 -16.41
C ILE A 20 -19.11 0.36 -15.29
N ALA A 21 -19.88 -0.58 -14.72
CA ALA A 21 -19.39 -1.46 -13.66
C ALA A 21 -18.26 -2.39 -14.14
N LYS A 22 -18.29 -2.81 -15.40
CA LYS A 22 -17.27 -3.69 -15.99
C LYS A 22 -15.98 -2.91 -16.34
N GLU A 23 -16.13 -1.65 -16.75
CA GLU A 23 -15.02 -0.78 -17.12
C GLU A 23 -14.27 -0.23 -15.90
N ILE A 24 -14.92 -0.10 -14.74
CA ILE A 24 -14.27 0.27 -13.46
C ILE A 24 -13.40 -0.89 -12.92
N ASP A 25 -13.82 -2.14 -13.11
CA ASP A 25 -13.05 -3.34 -12.68
C ASP A 25 -11.80 -3.55 -13.55
N GLU A 26 -11.90 -3.36 -14.88
CA GLU A 26 -10.74 -3.44 -15.79
C GLU A 26 -9.78 -2.25 -15.65
N GLN A 27 -10.26 -1.04 -15.37
CA GLN A 27 -9.38 0.12 -15.12
C GLN A 27 -8.69 0.08 -13.75
N THR A 28 -9.24 -0.64 -12.76
CA THR A 28 -8.58 -0.85 -11.46
C THR A 28 -7.39 -1.82 -11.54
N THR A 29 -7.27 -2.60 -12.62
CA THR A 29 -6.18 -3.58 -12.82
C THR A 29 -4.86 -2.95 -13.31
N SER A 30 -4.87 -1.69 -13.76
CA SER A 30 -3.71 -1.08 -14.47
C SER A 30 -2.89 -0.05 -13.67
N HIS A 31 -3.28 0.28 -12.43
CA HIS A 31 -2.54 1.25 -11.60
C HIS A 31 -1.61 0.57 -10.57
N ASP A 32 -1.04 -0.58 -10.94
CA ASP A 32 -0.10 -1.32 -10.10
C ASP A 32 1.32 -0.84 -10.38
N ARG A 33 1.79 0.12 -9.56
CA ARG A 33 3.12 0.70 -9.70
C ARG A 33 4.15 0.19 -8.68
N PHE A 34 3.81 -0.88 -7.92
CA PHE A 34 4.78 -1.74 -7.23
C PHE A 34 4.52 -3.20 -7.58
N ARG A 35 4.95 -3.58 -8.78
CA ARG A 35 4.65 -4.90 -9.35
C ARG A 35 5.43 -6.05 -8.71
N THR A 36 6.51 -5.79 -7.98
CA THR A 36 7.38 -6.86 -7.45
C THR A 36 8.03 -6.53 -6.11
N ARG A 37 8.18 -7.56 -5.27
CA ARG A 37 8.96 -7.55 -4.02
C ARG A 37 10.37 -6.98 -4.22
N GLU A 38 10.95 -7.21 -5.39
CA GLU A 38 12.27 -6.74 -5.79
C GLU A 38 12.38 -5.20 -5.79
N GLU A 39 11.35 -4.49 -6.26
CA GLU A 39 11.32 -3.01 -6.25
C GLU A 39 11.24 -2.47 -4.81
N TYR A 40 10.45 -3.12 -3.96
CA TYR A 40 10.41 -2.82 -2.53
C TYR A 40 11.78 -3.07 -1.88
N GLU A 41 12.41 -4.21 -2.16
CA GLU A 41 13.74 -4.53 -1.62
C GLU A 41 14.82 -3.58 -2.15
N ARG A 42 14.72 -3.13 -3.41
CA ARG A 42 15.62 -2.14 -4.00
C ARG A 42 15.47 -0.79 -3.32
N CYS A 43 14.27 -0.22 -3.25
CA CYS A 43 14.03 1.04 -2.55
C CYS A 43 14.44 0.96 -1.07
N TRP A 44 14.20 -0.18 -0.43
CA TRP A 44 14.62 -0.37 0.96
C TRP A 44 16.15 -0.46 1.09
N THR A 45 16.83 -1.11 0.15
CA THR A 45 18.30 -1.20 0.12
C THR A 45 18.93 0.15 -0.15
N GLU A 46 18.36 0.95 -1.05
CA GLU A 46 18.76 2.33 -1.28
C GLU A 46 18.57 3.17 -0.01
N LEU A 47 17.43 3.06 0.66
CA LEU A 47 17.18 3.74 1.93
C LEU A 47 18.15 3.31 3.05
N LEU A 48 18.59 2.04 3.06
CA LEU A 48 19.62 1.55 3.98
C LEU A 48 21.03 2.02 3.62
N SER A 49 21.30 2.20 2.33
CA SER A 49 22.62 2.60 1.80
C SER A 49 22.82 4.12 1.85
N SER A 50 21.74 4.89 1.69
CA SER A 50 21.71 6.36 1.76
C SER A 50 21.79 6.92 3.18
N ASN A 51 22.33 6.17 4.15
CA ASN A 51 22.77 6.69 5.46
C ASN A 51 23.97 7.65 5.35
N SER A 52 24.22 8.22 4.17
CA SER A 52 25.24 9.24 3.98
C SER A 52 24.66 10.60 4.39
N PRO A 53 25.22 11.27 5.41
CA PRO A 53 24.73 12.56 5.91
C PRO A 53 24.79 13.70 4.88
N SER A 54 25.32 13.43 3.69
CA SER A 54 25.48 14.38 2.59
C SER A 54 24.33 14.37 1.58
N GLN A 55 23.37 13.44 1.65
CA GLN A 55 22.18 13.46 0.79
C GLN A 55 21.00 14.16 1.49
N LEU A 56 20.42 15.14 0.81
CA LEU A 56 19.20 15.81 1.28
C LEU A 56 18.07 14.78 1.48
N PRO A 57 17.35 14.86 2.61
CA PRO A 57 16.20 14.00 2.84
C PRO A 57 15.16 14.26 1.75
N SER A 58 14.88 13.22 0.96
CA SER A 58 14.04 13.32 -0.24
C SER A 58 12.85 12.35 -0.20
N TYR A 59 12.78 11.51 0.85
CA TYR A 59 11.65 10.61 1.07
C TYR A 59 10.50 11.34 1.76
N THR A 60 9.31 11.26 1.17
CA THR A 60 8.03 11.76 1.67
C THR A 60 7.11 10.59 1.96
N TYR A 61 5.96 10.82 2.62
CA TYR A 61 5.00 9.74 2.90
C TYR A 61 4.57 8.99 1.64
N MET A 62 4.51 9.66 0.48
CA MET A 62 4.10 9.02 -0.78
C MET A 62 5.23 8.27 -1.49
N THR A 63 6.49 8.71 -1.31
CA THR A 63 7.65 8.06 -1.94
C THR A 63 8.30 7.02 -1.05
N PHE A 64 7.90 6.95 0.22
CA PHE A 64 8.39 5.96 1.17
C PHE A 64 8.03 4.53 0.73
N PRO A 65 8.97 3.57 0.81
CA PRO A 65 8.73 2.18 0.44
C PRO A 65 7.87 1.47 1.50
N TRP A 66 6.57 1.70 1.46
CA TRP A 66 5.61 0.97 2.28
C TRP A 66 5.44 -0.48 1.80
N PRO A 67 5.14 -1.44 2.69
CA PRO A 67 4.87 -2.82 2.31
C PRO A 67 3.40 -2.96 1.85
N THR A 68 3.00 -2.10 0.92
CA THR A 68 1.68 -2.08 0.28
C THR A 68 1.89 -1.87 -1.21
N THR A 69 1.05 -2.52 -2.00
CA THR A 69 0.99 -2.36 -3.46
C THR A 69 0.66 -0.93 -3.87
N ASP A 70 -0.08 -0.20 -3.04
CA ASP A 70 -0.57 1.14 -3.33
C ASP A 70 0.19 2.19 -2.51
N ARG A 71 1.05 2.96 -3.17
CA ARG A 71 1.83 4.04 -2.54
C ARG A 71 0.96 5.25 -2.23
N GLY A 72 1.00 5.72 -0.99
CA GLY A 72 0.28 6.92 -0.56
C GLY A 72 -1.17 6.67 -0.13
N LYS A 73 -1.70 5.44 -0.26
CA LYS A 73 -2.99 5.05 0.33
C LYS A 73 -2.86 4.64 1.79
N ALA A 74 -4.02 4.43 2.41
CA ALA A 74 -4.12 3.94 3.78
C ALA A 74 -3.42 2.58 3.91
N ILE A 75 -2.48 2.50 4.85
CA ILE A 75 -1.82 1.25 5.21
C ILE A 75 -2.84 0.39 5.95
N THR A 76 -3.28 -0.69 5.32
CA THR A 76 -4.26 -1.61 5.91
C THR A 76 -3.69 -3.02 6.01
N THR A 77 -4.24 -3.80 6.95
CA THR A 77 -3.86 -5.19 7.19
C THR A 77 -4.04 -6.04 5.93
N GLU A 78 -5.08 -5.78 5.14
CA GLU A 78 -5.35 -6.49 3.89
C GLU A 78 -4.34 -6.14 2.79
N ALA A 79 -3.96 -4.87 2.64
CA ALA A 79 -2.96 -4.45 1.66
C ALA A 79 -1.59 -5.08 1.97
N ILE A 80 -1.20 -5.08 3.24
CA ILE A 80 0.04 -5.72 3.71
C ILE A 80 -0.02 -7.23 3.51
N ARG A 81 -1.16 -7.87 3.83
CA ARG A 81 -1.36 -9.31 3.59
C ARG A 81 -1.19 -9.65 2.12
N LYS A 82 -1.87 -8.90 1.24
CA LYS A 82 -1.81 -9.11 -0.22
C LYS A 82 -0.40 -8.93 -0.75
N PHE A 83 0.35 -7.96 -0.24
CA PHE A 83 1.74 -7.72 -0.60
C PHE A 83 2.70 -8.83 -0.11
N LEU A 84 2.44 -9.41 1.06
CA LEU A 84 3.30 -10.42 1.67
C LEU A 84 3.01 -11.86 1.20
N VAL A 85 1.83 -12.15 0.64
CA VAL A 85 1.43 -13.53 0.27
C VAL A 85 2.22 -14.05 -0.96
N PRO A 86 2.80 -15.27 -0.89
CA PRO A 86 2.80 -16.21 0.24
C PRO A 86 3.84 -15.83 1.31
N ALA A 87 3.38 -15.44 2.50
CA ALA A 87 4.24 -15.13 3.64
C ALA A 87 4.13 -16.22 4.70
N SER A 88 5.28 -16.79 5.07
CA SER A 88 5.37 -17.62 6.26
C SER A 88 5.40 -16.74 7.52
N LYS A 89 5.08 -17.33 8.68
CA LYS A 89 5.26 -16.67 10.00
C LYS A 89 6.69 -16.10 10.16
N ALA A 90 7.69 -16.74 9.55
CA ALA A 90 9.07 -16.28 9.52
C ALA A 90 9.27 -14.98 8.72
N ASP A 91 8.61 -14.83 7.57
CA ASP A 91 8.67 -13.61 6.76
C ASP A 91 8.02 -12.42 7.48
N ILE A 92 6.85 -12.64 8.09
CA ILE A 92 6.14 -11.61 8.88
C ILE A 92 7.02 -11.15 10.05
N ARG A 93 7.68 -12.08 10.76
CA ARG A 93 8.62 -11.76 11.85
C ARG A 93 9.86 -11.00 11.36
N ARG A 94 10.37 -11.29 10.15
CA ARG A 94 11.49 -10.56 9.55
C ARG A 94 11.08 -9.13 9.23
N GLU A 95 9.89 -8.94 8.66
CA GLU A 95 9.34 -7.62 8.35
C GLU A 95 9.06 -6.82 9.64
N LEU A 96 8.52 -7.44 10.69
CA LEU A 96 8.33 -6.81 12.00
C LEU A 96 9.64 -6.28 12.59
N LYS A 97 10.72 -7.06 12.52
CA LYS A 97 12.05 -6.62 12.97
C LYS A 97 12.57 -5.43 12.14
N ARG A 98 12.25 -5.41 10.84
CA ARG A 98 12.63 -4.34 9.93
C ARG A 98 11.87 -3.04 10.21
N TRP A 99 10.59 -3.12 10.57
CA TRP A 99 9.72 -1.98 10.92
C TRP A 99 9.72 -1.63 12.42
N HIS A 100 10.55 -2.30 13.23
CA HIS A 100 10.65 -2.03 14.66
C HIS A 100 11.04 -0.56 14.91
N PRO A 101 10.37 0.16 15.84
CA PRO A 101 10.56 1.59 16.05
C PRO A 101 12.01 1.98 16.31
N ASP A 102 12.77 1.12 16.99
CA ASP A 102 14.22 1.29 17.23
C ASP A 102 15.04 1.38 15.92
N LYS A 103 14.89 0.39 15.03
CA LYS A 103 15.60 0.35 13.75
C LYS A 103 15.05 1.37 12.75
N PHE A 104 13.78 1.75 12.90
CA PHE A 104 13.13 2.72 12.05
C PHE A 104 13.51 4.16 12.40
N ALA A 105 13.68 4.49 13.68
CA ALA A 105 14.09 5.81 14.13
C ALA A 105 15.44 6.22 13.53
N ALA A 106 16.39 5.29 13.45
CA ALA A 106 17.68 5.50 12.79
C ALA A 106 17.55 5.85 11.29
N ARG A 107 16.43 5.49 10.64
CA ARG A 107 16.17 5.73 9.21
C ARG A 107 15.33 6.97 8.94
N MET A 108 14.87 7.66 9.99
CA MET A 108 14.13 8.92 9.85
C MET A 108 15.00 10.08 9.39
N ASP A 109 16.32 9.94 9.48
CA ASP A 109 17.24 10.98 9.03
C ASP A 109 17.09 11.28 7.53
N SER A 110 16.91 10.24 6.70
CA SER A 110 16.70 10.34 5.24
C SER A 110 15.30 10.82 4.82
N VAL A 111 14.37 11.01 5.77
CA VAL A 111 12.99 11.46 5.51
C VAL A 111 12.84 12.95 5.79
N VAL A 112 12.08 13.64 4.92
CA VAL A 112 11.80 15.07 5.09
C VAL A 112 11.13 15.31 6.44
N GLU A 113 11.65 16.26 7.23
CA GLU A 113 11.20 16.49 8.61
C GLU A 113 9.68 16.64 8.75
N VAL A 114 9.05 17.40 7.83
CA VAL A 114 7.59 17.63 7.80
C VAL A 114 6.78 16.34 7.63
N GLU A 115 7.37 15.32 6.99
CA GLU A 115 6.72 14.03 6.72
C GLU A 115 7.11 12.96 7.75
N ARG A 116 8.16 13.16 8.55
CA ARG A 116 8.61 12.20 9.58
C ARG A 116 7.48 11.81 10.53
N GLY A 117 6.63 12.76 10.93
CA GLY A 117 5.47 12.48 11.79
C GLY A 117 4.46 11.54 11.14
N LYS A 118 4.13 11.78 9.86
CA LYS A 118 3.21 10.91 9.10
C LYS A 118 3.82 9.54 8.86
N ILE A 119 5.11 9.49 8.55
CA ILE A 119 5.84 8.25 8.29
C ILE A 119 5.99 7.42 9.57
N ARG A 120 6.27 8.04 10.73
CA ARG A 120 6.28 7.33 12.01
C ARG A 120 4.91 6.71 12.31
N LYS A 121 3.83 7.49 12.15
CA LYS A 121 2.47 6.99 12.36
C LYS A 121 2.12 5.87 11.39
N GLY A 122 2.54 5.98 10.13
CA GLY A 122 2.40 4.91 9.14
C GLY A 122 3.15 3.64 9.53
N ALA A 123 4.40 3.77 10.01
CA ALA A 123 5.21 2.64 10.46
C ALA A 123 4.58 1.92 11.66
N GLU A 124 4.00 2.66 12.62
CA GLU A 124 3.25 2.08 13.74
C GLU A 124 2.04 1.28 13.25
N ILE A 125 1.33 1.79 12.24
CA ILE A 125 0.22 1.06 11.60
C ILE A 125 0.74 -0.22 10.93
N VAL A 126 1.85 -0.16 10.18
CA VAL A 126 2.47 -1.34 9.56
C VAL A 126 2.79 -2.40 10.63
N VAL A 127 3.44 -2.02 11.73
CA VAL A 127 3.78 -2.93 12.82
C VAL A 127 2.54 -3.55 13.44
N ARG A 128 1.47 -2.76 13.63
CA ARG A 128 0.19 -3.27 14.14
C ARG A 128 -0.40 -4.31 13.18
N CYS A 129 -0.49 -3.97 11.89
CA CYS A 129 -1.01 -4.87 10.86
C CYS A 129 -0.20 -6.16 10.76
N LEU A 130 1.14 -6.09 10.83
CA LEU A 130 2.00 -7.27 10.81
C LEU A 130 1.80 -8.15 12.05
N ASN A 131 1.59 -7.56 13.24
CA ASN A 131 1.25 -8.32 14.45
C ASN A 131 -0.12 -8.99 14.34
N GLU A 132 -1.12 -8.30 13.79
CA GLU A 132 -2.44 -8.88 13.52
C GLU A 132 -2.34 -10.07 12.56
N LEU A 133 -1.54 -9.95 11.49
CA LEU A 133 -1.29 -11.05 10.55
C LEU A 133 -0.55 -12.21 11.19
N LEU A 134 0.42 -11.94 12.05
CA LEU A 134 1.14 -12.99 12.79
C LEU A 134 0.20 -13.76 13.73
N CYS A 135 -0.71 -13.04 14.40
CA CYS A 135 -1.71 -13.62 15.28
C CYS A 135 -2.75 -14.43 14.50
N SER A 136 -3.27 -13.87 13.40
CA SER A 136 -4.24 -14.50 12.50
C SER A 136 -3.70 -15.72 11.78
N ALA A 137 -2.39 -15.81 11.54
CA ALA A 137 -1.77 -16.97 10.93
C ALA A 137 -1.60 -18.16 11.91
N SER A 138 -2.06 -18.04 13.17
CA SER A 138 -1.91 -19.07 14.21
C SER A 138 -2.50 -20.40 13.82
#